data_AF-A0A6N7B9K2-F1
#
_entry.id   AF-A0A6N7B9K2-F1
#
_cell.length_a   1.000
_cell.length_b   1.000
_cell.length_c   1.000
_cell.angle_alpha   90.00
_cell.angle_beta   90.00
_cell.angle_gamma   90.00
#
_symmetry.space_group_name_H-M   'P 1'
#
loop_
_entity.id
_entity.type
_entity.pdbx_description
1 polymer ?
#
loop_
_entity_poly.entity_id
_entity_poly.type
_entity_poly.pdbx_seq_one_letter_code
_entity_poly.pdbx_strand_id
1 'polypeptide(L)'
;MKYSVVLILLFIVGCASAIYSSKEEKLYFEKCGGCHRVYAKDEFSKEHWLKEFDEMTKRAKLDEAQKTMMRNYLFEEKAAIIPPK
;
A
#
# COMPACT_ATOMS: atom_id res chain seq x y z
N MET A 1 -27.85 -32.27 21.09
CA MET A 1 -28.32 -31.90 19.74
C MET A 1 -28.49 -30.39 19.50
N LYS A 2 -29.02 -29.58 20.43
CA LYS A 2 -29.13 -28.11 20.23
C LYS A 2 -27.78 -27.37 20.24
N TYR A 3 -26.82 -27.80 21.06
CA TYR A 3 -25.50 -27.16 21.19
C TYR A 3 -24.50 -27.52 20.07
N SER A 4 -24.70 -28.64 19.36
CA SER A 4 -23.84 -29.03 18.22
C SER A 4 -24.04 -28.15 16.98
N VAL A 5 -25.24 -27.59 16.79
CA VAL A 5 -25.53 -26.71 15.65
C VAL A 5 -24.99 -25.29 15.88
N VAL A 6 -25.01 -24.82 17.14
CA VAL A 6 -24.49 -23.51 17.53
C VAL A 6 -22.96 -23.44 17.39
N LEU A 7 -22.26 -24.54 17.65
CA LEU A 7 -20.81 -24.60 17.52
C LEU A 7 -20.32 -24.57 16.06
N ILE A 8 -21.12 -25.06 15.11
CA ILE A 8 -20.77 -25.10 13.68
C ILE A 8 -20.93 -23.72 13.02
N LEU A 9 -21.87 -22.90 13.50
CA LEU A 9 -22.12 -21.55 12.98
C LEU A 9 -21.01 -20.53 13.34
N LEU A 10 -20.18 -20.80 14.35
CA LEU A 10 -19.09 -19.90 14.78
C LEU A 10 -17.81 -20.06 13.94
N PHE A 11 -17.69 -21.11 13.13
CA PHE A 11 -16.48 -21.35 12.31
C PHE A 11 -16.52 -20.70 10.91
N ILE A 12 -17.67 -20.21 10.45
CA ILE A 12 -17.87 -19.71 9.08
C ILE A 12 -17.75 -18.19 8.91
N VAL A 13 -17.46 -17.43 9.98
CA VAL A 13 -17.29 -15.96 9.91
C VAL A 13 -15.82 -15.53 9.74
N GLY A 14 -14.88 -16.49 9.76
CA GLY A 14 -13.45 -16.23 9.96
C GLY A 14 -12.56 -16.04 8.72
N CYS A 15 -13.08 -15.81 7.51
CA CYS A 15 -12.24 -15.72 6.29
C CYS A 15 -12.62 -14.60 5.32
N ALA A 16 -12.99 -13.41 5.80
CA ALA A 16 -13.23 -12.24 4.94
C ALA A 16 -12.12 -11.18 4.98
N SER A 17 -11.05 -11.38 5.75
CA SER A 17 -9.83 -10.56 5.69
C SER A 17 -8.89 -11.05 4.60
N ALA A 18 -9.42 -11.32 3.40
CA ALA A 18 -8.60 -11.30 2.20
C ALA A 18 -8.11 -9.86 2.05
N ILE A 19 -6.84 -9.65 2.35
CA ILE A 19 -6.13 -8.36 2.31
C ILE A 19 -6.50 -7.67 0.98
N TYR A 20 -7.34 -6.63 1.05
CA TYR A 20 -7.77 -5.87 -0.11
C TYR A 20 -6.60 -4.96 -0.50
N SER A 21 -5.59 -5.53 -1.16
CA SER A 21 -4.41 -4.76 -1.51
C SER A 21 -4.68 -3.92 -2.75
N SER A 22 -4.48 -2.61 -2.63
CA SER A 22 -4.63 -1.70 -3.78
C SER A 22 -3.50 -1.95 -4.79
N LYS A 23 -3.67 -1.48 -6.04
CA LYS A 23 -2.60 -1.61 -7.05
C LYS A 23 -1.34 -0.85 -6.62
N GLU A 24 -1.52 0.29 -5.98
CA GLU A 24 -0.44 1.13 -5.47
C GLU A 24 0.25 0.50 -4.26
N GLU A 25 -0.50 -0.12 -3.34
CA GLU A 25 0.06 -0.88 -2.23
C GLU A 25 0.89 -2.06 -2.74
N LYS A 26 0.34 -2.84 -3.67
CA LYS A 26 1.06 -3.95 -4.29
C LYS A 26 2.36 -3.47 -4.94
N LEU A 27 2.30 -2.38 -5.71
CA LEU A 27 3.48 -1.78 -6.33
C LEU A 27 4.52 -1.34 -5.29
N TYR A 28 4.09 -0.76 -4.16
CA TYR A 28 4.97 -0.36 -3.07
C TYR A 28 5.76 -1.55 -2.52
N PHE A 29 5.07 -2.62 -2.16
CA PHE A 29 5.74 -3.81 -1.63
C PHE A 29 6.66 -4.49 -2.65
N GLU A 30 6.24 -4.56 -3.92
CA GLU A 30 7.06 -5.17 -4.99
C GLU A 30 8.32 -4.36 -5.31
N LYS A 31 8.22 -3.03 -5.37
CA LYS A 31 9.35 -2.16 -5.77
C LYS A 31 10.24 -1.78 -4.60
N CYS A 32 9.67 -1.39 -3.47
CA CYS A 32 10.43 -0.91 -2.31
C CYS A 32 10.98 -2.05 -1.45
N GLY A 33 10.45 -3.28 -1.59
CA GLY A 33 10.97 -4.48 -0.94
C GLY A 33 12.09 -5.19 -1.70
N GLY A 34 12.44 -4.73 -2.91
CA GLY A 34 13.38 -5.43 -3.79
C GLY A 34 14.85 -5.33 -3.37
N CYS A 35 15.24 -4.37 -2.52
CA CYS A 35 16.64 -4.14 -2.16
C CYS A 35 16.91 -4.07 -0.65
N HIS A 36 15.90 -3.77 0.16
CA HIS A 36 15.98 -3.71 1.62
C HIS A 36 14.58 -3.96 2.18
N ARG A 37 14.43 -3.98 3.52
CA ARG A 37 13.11 -4.09 4.13
C ARG A 37 12.20 -2.96 3.66
N VAL A 38 10.92 -3.24 3.58
CA VAL A 38 9.90 -2.22 3.33
C VAL A 38 9.69 -1.43 4.63
N TYR A 39 9.78 -0.11 4.55
CA TYR A 39 9.53 0.79 5.68
C TYR A 39 8.02 1.00 5.87
N ALA A 40 7.56 1.22 7.09
CA ALA A 40 6.14 1.57 7.30
C ALA A 40 5.90 3.04 6.92
N LYS A 41 4.68 3.37 6.46
CA LYS A 41 4.34 4.74 6.04
C LYS A 41 4.56 5.78 7.15
N ASP A 42 4.29 5.39 8.38
CA ASP A 42 4.38 6.21 9.60
C ASP A 42 5.77 6.17 10.27
N GLU A 43 6.71 5.40 9.73
CA GLU A 43 8.06 5.28 10.29
C GLU A 43 8.88 6.57 10.11
N PHE A 44 8.57 7.36 9.09
CA PHE A 44 9.25 8.61 8.80
C PHE A 44 8.26 9.76 8.60
N SER A 45 8.71 10.99 8.92
CA SER A 45 7.98 12.23 8.60
C SER A 45 7.77 12.40 7.09
N LYS A 46 6.74 13.16 6.69
CA LYS A 46 6.47 13.47 5.28
C LYS A 46 7.67 14.14 4.60
N GLU A 47 8.37 15.03 5.29
CA GLU A 47 9.52 15.77 4.77
C GLU A 47 10.70 14.83 4.47
N HIS A 48 10.95 13.89 5.39
CA HIS A 48 11.95 12.85 5.19
C HIS A 48 11.60 11.97 3.99
N TRP A 49 10.35 11.51 3.92
CA TRP A 49 9.87 10.73 2.79
C TRP A 49 10.06 11.45 1.46
N LEU A 50 9.67 12.72 1.37
CA LEU A 50 9.82 13.52 0.14
C LEU A 50 11.29 13.63 -0.30
N LYS A 51 12.21 13.82 0.64
CA LYS A 51 13.65 13.89 0.35
C LYS A 51 14.19 12.56 -0.18
N GLU A 52 13.83 11.45 0.44
CA GLU A 52 14.32 10.12 0.05
C GLU A 52 13.63 9.55 -1.19
N PHE A 53 12.37 9.95 -1.42
CA PHE A 53 11.54 9.44 -2.50
C PHE A 53 12.18 9.65 -3.88
N ASP A 54 12.68 10.85 -4.16
CA ASP A 54 13.29 11.17 -5.46
C ASP A 54 14.53 10.31 -5.74
N GLU A 55 15.36 10.06 -4.73
CA GLU A 55 16.55 9.22 -4.87
C GLU A 55 16.17 7.73 -4.97
N MET A 56 15.22 7.26 -4.15
CA MET A 56 14.78 5.87 -4.19
C MET A 56 14.06 5.52 -5.50
N THR A 57 13.25 6.42 -6.05
CA THR A 57 12.53 6.16 -7.31
C THR A 57 13.48 5.98 -8.49
N LYS A 58 14.62 6.71 -8.51
CA LYS A 58 15.70 6.50 -9.50
C LYS A 58 16.34 5.12 -9.32
N ARG A 59 16.69 4.76 -8.08
CA ARG A 59 17.36 3.47 -7.77
C ARG A 59 16.46 2.27 -8.04
N ALA A 60 15.18 2.38 -7.70
CA ALA A 60 14.15 1.37 -7.96
C ALA A 60 13.66 1.37 -9.43
N LYS A 61 14.18 2.27 -10.27
CA LYS A 61 13.86 2.40 -11.69
C LYS A 61 12.35 2.54 -11.94
N LEU A 62 11.69 3.40 -11.16
CA LEU A 62 10.27 3.68 -11.34
C LEU A 62 10.06 4.59 -12.55
N ASP A 63 9.10 4.24 -13.40
CA ASP A 63 8.59 5.13 -14.42
C ASP A 63 7.65 6.21 -13.82
N GLU A 64 7.25 7.20 -14.62
CA GLU A 64 6.43 8.33 -14.13
C GLU A 64 5.04 7.90 -13.63
N ALA A 65 4.44 6.87 -14.22
CA ALA A 65 3.16 6.34 -13.77
C ALA A 65 3.33 5.65 -12.41
N GLN A 66 4.41 4.87 -12.24
CA GLN A 66 4.77 4.23 -10.98
C GLN A 66 5.11 5.23 -9.89
N LYS A 67 5.86 6.28 -10.19
CA LYS A 67 6.12 7.39 -9.25
C LYS A 67 4.82 8.04 -8.78
N THR A 68 3.86 8.24 -9.69
CA THR A 68 2.57 8.84 -9.35
C THR A 68 1.76 7.93 -8.44
N MET A 69 1.63 6.64 -8.79
CA MET A 69 0.98 5.63 -7.92
C MET A 69 1.63 5.59 -6.53
N MET A 70 2.97 5.67 -6.48
CA MET A 70 3.71 5.61 -5.22
C MET A 70 3.49 6.84 -4.35
N ARG A 71 3.43 8.05 -4.94
CA ARG A 71 3.06 9.27 -4.22
C ARG A 71 1.64 9.18 -3.66
N ASN A 72 0.69 8.71 -4.47
CA ASN A 72 -0.69 8.53 -4.03
C ASN A 72 -0.79 7.59 -2.83
N TYR A 73 0.01 6.51 -2.82
CA TYR A 73 0.04 5.55 -1.72
C TYR A 73 0.70 6.10 -0.45
N LEU A 74 1.91 6.66 -0.56
CA LEU A 74 2.69 7.12 0.59
C LEU A 74 2.12 8.39 1.22
N PHE A 75 1.62 9.33 0.40
CA PHE A 75 1.22 10.65 0.86
C PHE A 75 -0.29 10.87 0.84
N GLU A 76 -1.08 9.86 0.43
CA GLU A 76 -2.54 9.97 0.26
C GLU A 76 -2.95 11.11 -0.67
N GLU A 77 -2.02 11.50 -1.54
CA GLU A 77 -2.25 12.44 -2.63
C GLU A 77 -3.12 11.71 -3.64
N LYS A 78 -4.43 11.65 -3.43
CA LYS A 78 -5.35 11.23 -4.49
C LYS A 78 -5.00 12.09 -5.70
N ALA A 79 -4.77 11.44 -6.85
CA ALA A 79 -4.45 12.11 -8.11
C ALA A 79 -5.27 13.39 -8.17
N ALA A 80 -4.61 14.53 -7.97
CA ALA A 80 -5.27 15.80 -8.06
C ALA A 80 -5.91 15.77 -9.44
N ILE A 81 -7.24 15.82 -9.48
CA ILE A 81 -7.95 16.13 -10.71
C ILE A 81 -7.45 17.54 -11.04
N ILE A 82 -6.39 17.63 -11.82
CA ILE A 82 -5.92 18.88 -12.39
C ILE A 82 -6.95 19.15 -13.48
N PRO A 83 -7.90 20.10 -13.32
CA PRO A 83 -8.71 20.50 -14.45
C PRO A 83 -7.74 21.04 -15.52
N PRO A 84 -7.93 20.69 -16.80
CA PRO A 84 -7.11 21.24 -17.86
C PRO A 84 -7.22 22.77 -17.82
N LYS A 85 -6.06 23.44 -17.93
CA LYS A 85 -5.97 24.89 -18.13
C LYS A 85 -6.49 25.26 -19.51
#